data_AF-A0A2P5MSX3-F1
#
_entry.id   AF-A0A2P5MSX3-F1
#
_cell.length_a   1.000
_cell.length_b   1.000
_cell.length_c   1.000
_cell.angle_alpha   90.00
_cell.angle_beta   90.00
_cell.angle_gamma   90.00
#
_symmetry.space_group_name_H-M   'P 1'
#
loop_
_entity.id
_entity.type
_entity.pdbx_description
1 polymer ?
#
loop_
_entity_poly.entity_id
_entity_poly.type
_entity_poly.pdbx_seq_one_letter_code
_entity_poly.pdbx_strand_id
1 'polypeptide(L)'
;MVEETYLQQLPASRYEVFEPMTTEAIRFFKDHNRIAFYTWGDKACCLPKGATGATLVGKWIAPEQPGGGAMCLPETEPAGAETAANADTNAPALQLKPGDVLVFEEVIDPETGFQREEIIAAETGKLKDAAPGYRNDVNPRHRHAVRLTEVVADTDPLNGLDITHITWAKEDALPFPLCLSALGPPPDCKFIGYVSIACGNVVLIDHGRTVDEDLDDVPEGDVTACCKDEGILAASHRNAGRYNPALPLFPATVREPPAGNTPAVQALAQNVRQAVAQIRLTGQDENSEAQVWQPQADLLASQADAAHFVTEFDGDGRAHLRFGDGELGRKPKAGMKFHAAYRIGNGTAGNVGAESISHVVFKDSRLDGFNVVRNPMPAQGGMDREPLSEAKLFAPNAFRQDLQRAVIADDYAAIVLREFRQTVQNAVARLRWNGSWYEVWVAVDTFGREQAGQDLLDAIACRLHRYRRIGHDLVVKSAQRVPLAIALRVCVRPDYLRGHVKAELLKVFSNKRLPDDRLGFFHADNLTFGDDVYLSKIVAAAQAVQGVQSVEVTQLQRFGELKNNEIENGLLPLGSLEIARLDNDPNFPENGKLVLDLRGGR
;
A
#
# COMPACT_ATOMS: atom_id res chain seq x y z
N MET A 1 -6.05 -36.26 -0.30
CA MET A 1 -4.58 -36.24 -0.37
C MET A 1 -4.18 -36.97 -1.63
N VAL A 2 -3.24 -36.41 -2.38
CA VAL A 2 -2.84 -36.93 -3.69
C VAL A 2 -1.32 -36.99 -3.70
N GLU A 3 -0.74 -38.12 -4.08
CA GLU A 3 0.71 -38.21 -4.31
C GLU A 3 1.08 -37.45 -5.58
N GLU A 4 2.24 -36.82 -5.60
CA GLU A 4 2.71 -36.05 -6.76
C GLU A 4 2.76 -36.90 -8.04
N THR A 5 3.10 -38.17 -7.92
CA THR A 5 3.11 -39.17 -9.00
C THR A 5 1.74 -39.35 -9.68
N TYR A 6 0.64 -39.17 -8.95
CA TYR A 6 -0.72 -39.25 -9.51
C TYR A 6 -1.07 -37.98 -10.31
N LEU A 7 -0.60 -36.81 -9.87
CA LEU A 7 -0.82 -35.55 -10.60
C LEU A 7 -0.09 -35.54 -11.93
N GLN A 8 1.09 -36.14 -12.01
CA GLN A 8 1.85 -36.28 -13.25
C GLN A 8 1.09 -37.08 -14.33
N GLN A 9 0.11 -37.91 -13.94
CA GLN A 9 -0.71 -38.70 -14.86
C GLN A 9 -1.97 -37.95 -15.32
N LEU A 10 -2.33 -36.84 -14.67
CA LEU A 10 -3.49 -36.04 -15.04
C LEU A 10 -3.09 -34.95 -16.05
N PRO A 11 -3.97 -34.62 -17.02
CA PRO A 11 -3.73 -33.48 -17.89
C PRO A 11 -3.64 -32.19 -17.07
N ALA A 12 -2.63 -31.35 -17.35
CA ALA A 12 -2.43 -30.07 -16.67
C ALA A 12 -3.65 -29.13 -16.73
N SER A 13 -4.55 -29.32 -17.70
CA SER A 13 -5.79 -28.53 -17.83
C SER A 13 -6.90 -28.92 -16.85
N ARG A 14 -6.71 -29.92 -15.99
CA ARG A 14 -7.75 -30.42 -15.06
C ARG A 14 -7.61 -29.88 -13.64
N TYR A 15 -6.51 -29.22 -13.32
CA TYR A 15 -6.24 -28.72 -11.98
C TYR A 15 -5.39 -27.45 -12.05
N GLU A 16 -5.60 -26.57 -11.08
CA GLU A 16 -4.73 -25.42 -10.84
C GLU A 16 -3.80 -25.74 -9.66
N VAL A 17 -2.57 -25.22 -9.72
CA VAL A 17 -1.56 -25.45 -8.69
C VAL A 17 -1.34 -24.19 -7.89
N PHE A 18 -1.33 -24.34 -6.57
CA PHE A 18 -0.97 -23.29 -5.63
C PHE A 18 0.16 -23.80 -4.75
N GLU A 19 1.17 -22.97 -4.51
CA GLU A 19 2.22 -23.28 -3.54
C GLU A 19 2.27 -22.23 -2.42
N PRO A 20 2.77 -22.59 -1.24
CA PRO A 20 3.00 -21.64 -0.16
C PRO A 20 3.92 -20.49 -0.58
N MET A 21 3.62 -19.28 -0.09
CA MET A 21 4.47 -18.12 -0.32
C MET A 21 5.72 -18.09 0.57
N THR A 22 5.75 -18.92 1.63
CA THR A 22 6.89 -19.07 2.54
C THR A 22 7.83 -20.19 2.09
N THR A 23 9.10 -20.05 2.42
CA THR A 23 10.13 -21.09 2.24
C THR A 23 10.52 -21.74 3.56
N GLU A 24 9.92 -21.31 4.67
CA GLU A 24 10.12 -21.88 6.00
C GLU A 24 9.30 -23.16 6.17
N ALA A 25 9.73 -24.00 7.11
CA ALA A 25 8.98 -25.19 7.49
C ALA A 25 7.62 -24.80 8.11
N ILE A 26 6.53 -25.27 7.51
CA ILE A 26 5.18 -25.02 7.99
C ILE A 26 4.87 -25.99 9.14
N ARG A 27 4.43 -25.45 10.27
CA ARG A 27 3.98 -26.22 11.44
C ARG A 27 2.48 -26.03 11.62
N PHE A 28 1.79 -27.11 11.99
CA PHE A 28 0.35 -27.12 12.19
C PHE A 28 0.02 -27.66 13.57
N PHE A 29 -0.97 -27.05 14.22
CA PHE A 29 -1.38 -27.41 15.58
C PHE A 29 -2.81 -27.90 15.58
N LYS A 30 -3.07 -29.06 16.19
CA LYS A 30 -4.43 -29.63 16.26
C LYS A 30 -5.44 -28.64 16.86
N ASP A 31 -5.03 -27.95 17.91
CA ASP A 31 -5.86 -27.01 18.66
C ASP A 31 -6.11 -25.69 17.89
N HIS A 32 -5.39 -25.45 16.79
CA HIS A 32 -5.58 -24.29 15.92
C HIS A 32 -6.58 -24.54 14.78
N ASN A 33 -7.08 -25.78 14.62
CA ASN A 33 -8.05 -26.07 13.56
C ASN A 33 -9.41 -25.40 13.79
N ARG A 34 -9.83 -25.32 15.05
CA ARG A 34 -11.10 -24.71 15.48
C ARG A 34 -10.91 -24.14 16.89
N ILE A 35 -10.70 -22.84 16.98
CA ILE A 35 -10.55 -22.12 18.23
C ILE A 35 -11.86 -21.41 18.53
N ALA A 36 -12.41 -21.65 19.73
CA ALA A 36 -13.63 -21.00 20.17
C ALA A 36 -13.36 -19.59 20.69
N PHE A 37 -14.29 -18.67 20.45
CA PHE A 37 -14.29 -17.37 21.12
C PHE A 37 -14.89 -17.47 22.52
N TYR A 38 -14.33 -16.69 23.44
CA TYR A 38 -14.84 -16.57 24.80
C TYR A 38 -15.91 -15.46 24.87
N THR A 39 -17.10 -15.79 25.38
CA THR A 39 -18.26 -14.88 25.40
C THR A 39 -18.55 -14.27 26.78
N TRP A 40 -17.70 -14.47 27.79
CA TRP A 40 -17.91 -13.96 29.15
C TRP A 40 -19.27 -14.35 29.80
N GLY A 41 -19.89 -15.43 29.32
CA GLY A 41 -21.20 -15.88 29.77
C GLY A 41 -22.39 -15.24 29.02
N ASP A 42 -22.15 -14.35 28.05
CA ASP A 42 -23.20 -13.74 27.25
C ASP A 42 -23.84 -14.75 26.28
N LYS A 43 -25.17 -14.79 26.32
CA LYS A 43 -25.99 -15.73 25.52
C LYS A 43 -26.33 -15.24 24.11
N ALA A 44 -26.08 -13.96 23.84
CA ALA A 44 -26.28 -13.29 22.56
C ALA A 44 -25.12 -12.31 22.33
N CYS A 45 -23.91 -12.86 22.15
CA CYS A 45 -22.69 -12.08 22.04
C CYS A 45 -22.28 -11.95 20.57
N CYS A 46 -22.06 -10.72 20.08
CA CYS A 46 -21.48 -10.48 18.78
C CYS A 46 -20.37 -9.41 18.88
N LEU A 47 -19.24 -9.66 18.22
CA LEU A 47 -18.22 -8.64 18.01
C LEU A 47 -18.77 -7.59 17.05
N PRO A 48 -18.72 -6.29 17.37
CA PRO A 48 -19.26 -5.25 16.50
C PRO A 48 -18.43 -5.09 15.22
N LYS A 49 -19.07 -4.56 14.17
CA LYS A 49 -18.36 -4.06 12.99
C LYS A 49 -17.30 -3.04 13.44
N GLY A 50 -16.08 -3.18 12.94
CA GLY A 50 -14.93 -2.35 13.32
C GLY A 50 -14.14 -2.87 14.51
N ALA A 51 -14.50 -4.03 15.08
CA ALA A 51 -13.72 -4.65 16.16
C ALA A 51 -12.29 -4.98 15.69
N THR A 52 -11.33 -4.77 16.59
CA THR A 52 -9.88 -5.00 16.40
C THR A 52 -9.28 -5.92 17.46
N GLY A 53 -10.11 -6.57 18.26
CA GLY A 53 -9.68 -7.49 19.31
C GLY A 53 -10.80 -8.45 19.70
N ALA A 54 -10.41 -9.60 20.24
CA ALA A 54 -11.31 -10.64 20.75
C ALA A 54 -10.60 -11.50 21.80
N THR A 55 -11.38 -12.30 22.52
CA THR A 55 -10.86 -13.27 23.49
C THR A 55 -11.15 -14.68 22.98
N LEU A 56 -10.14 -15.54 22.99
CA LEU A 56 -10.21 -16.95 22.60
C LEU A 56 -10.19 -17.85 23.84
N VAL A 57 -10.87 -18.99 23.76
CA VAL A 57 -10.77 -20.06 24.77
C VAL A 57 -9.49 -20.85 24.52
N GLY A 58 -8.66 -20.99 25.55
CA GLY A 58 -7.43 -21.77 25.48
C GLY A 58 -6.27 -21.10 26.18
N LYS A 59 -5.33 -21.94 26.61
CA LYS A 59 -4.09 -21.52 27.26
C LYS A 59 -3.09 -21.12 26.20
N TRP A 60 -2.65 -19.86 26.23
CA TRP A 60 -1.55 -19.42 25.38
C TRP A 60 -0.23 -20.05 25.83
N ILE A 61 0.49 -20.63 24.87
CA ILE A 61 1.84 -21.16 25.07
C ILE A 61 2.79 -20.31 24.24
N ALA A 62 3.71 -19.63 24.92
CA ALA A 62 4.71 -18.83 24.25
C ALA A 62 5.56 -19.71 23.30
N PRO A 63 5.83 -19.26 22.06
CA PRO A 63 6.63 -20.03 21.11
C PRO A 63 8.05 -20.23 21.67
N GLU A 64 8.55 -21.47 21.63
CA GLU A 64 9.95 -21.76 21.98
C GLU A 64 10.89 -20.98 21.06
N GLN A 65 11.84 -20.24 21.64
CA GLN A 65 12.90 -19.61 20.86
C GLN A 65 13.78 -20.71 20.23
N PRO A 66 14.14 -20.60 18.94
CA PRO A 66 15.01 -21.59 18.32
C PRO A 66 16.44 -21.46 18.88
N GLY A 67 16.81 -22.42 19.75
CA GLY A 67 18.22 -22.79 19.96
C GLY A 67 18.86 -22.42 21.29
N GLY A 68 18.41 -23.01 22.40
CA GLY A 68 19.28 -23.34 23.52
C GLY A 68 19.27 -24.86 23.70
N GLY A 69 20.29 -25.56 23.21
CA GLY A 69 20.34 -27.02 23.23
C GLY A 69 20.18 -27.57 24.65
N ALA A 70 19.03 -28.17 24.95
CA ALA A 70 18.83 -28.89 26.19
C ALA A 70 19.48 -30.27 26.06
N MET A 71 20.65 -30.43 26.69
CA MET A 71 21.20 -31.73 27.02
C MET A 71 20.17 -32.52 27.83
N CYS A 72 19.88 -33.75 27.40
CA CYS A 72 19.14 -34.71 28.22
C CYS A 72 19.94 -35.01 29.49
N LEU A 73 19.40 -34.63 30.65
CA LEU A 73 19.76 -35.22 31.93
C LEU A 73 18.53 -35.96 32.47
N PRO A 74 18.73 -37.15 33.08
CA PRO A 74 17.62 -37.99 33.52
C PRO A 74 16.89 -37.37 34.71
N GLU A 75 15.57 -37.50 34.69
CA GLU A 75 14.63 -36.99 35.67
C GLU A 75 14.90 -37.59 37.06
N THR A 76 15.02 -36.72 38.07
CA THR A 76 14.84 -37.10 39.48
C THR A 76 13.47 -36.62 39.93
N GLU A 77 12.56 -37.56 40.17
CA GLU A 77 11.26 -37.29 40.79
C GLU A 77 11.44 -36.70 42.21
N PRO A 78 10.68 -35.67 42.58
CA PRO A 78 10.30 -35.45 43.97
C PRO A 78 8.95 -36.10 44.24
N ALA A 79 8.96 -36.98 45.23
CA ALA A 79 7.79 -37.59 45.84
C ALA A 79 6.96 -36.58 46.66
N GLY A 80 5.63 -36.69 46.53
CA GLY A 80 4.68 -36.52 47.63
C GLY A 80 4.07 -35.13 47.85
N ALA A 81 2.87 -34.91 47.31
CA ALA A 81 1.80 -34.22 48.02
C ALA A 81 0.44 -34.64 47.41
N GLU A 82 -0.49 -34.96 48.31
CA GLU A 82 -1.68 -35.75 48.07
C GLU A 82 -2.78 -35.01 47.30
N THR A 83 -3.54 -35.83 46.58
CA THR A 83 -4.69 -35.57 45.73
C THR A 83 -5.80 -34.74 46.36
N ALA A 84 -6.11 -33.59 45.75
CA ALA A 84 -7.47 -33.08 45.64
C ALA A 84 -7.89 -33.21 44.17
N ALA A 85 -9.02 -33.87 43.93
CA ALA A 85 -9.55 -34.18 42.61
C ALA A 85 -9.78 -32.90 41.78
N ASN A 86 -8.88 -32.65 40.81
CA ASN A 86 -9.06 -31.61 39.80
C ASN A 86 -9.92 -32.17 38.67
N ALA A 87 -11.03 -31.47 38.42
CA ALA A 87 -11.85 -31.64 37.23
C ALA A 87 -11.00 -31.44 35.96
N ASP A 88 -11.27 -32.26 34.94
CA ASP A 88 -10.67 -32.20 33.60
C ASP A 88 -10.55 -30.77 33.05
N THR A 89 -9.36 -30.16 33.17
CA THR A 89 -8.98 -28.90 32.51
C THR A 89 -8.14 -29.21 31.27
N ASN A 90 -8.71 -29.87 30.27
CA ASN A 90 -8.05 -30.06 28.98
C ASN A 90 -8.32 -28.84 28.07
N ALA A 91 -7.90 -27.65 28.52
CA ALA A 91 -8.01 -26.42 27.73
C ALA A 91 -7.09 -26.49 26.50
N PRO A 92 -7.53 -26.04 25.31
CA PRO A 92 -6.73 -26.11 24.10
C PRO A 92 -5.45 -25.26 24.24
N ALA A 93 -4.33 -25.80 23.76
CA ALA A 93 -3.02 -25.17 23.81
C ALA A 93 -2.80 -24.28 22.58
N LEU A 94 -2.80 -22.96 22.77
CA LEU A 94 -2.70 -21.99 21.68
C LEU A 94 -1.27 -21.46 21.55
N GLN A 95 -0.53 -21.94 20.54
CA GLN A 95 0.81 -21.46 20.18
C GLN A 95 0.78 -20.30 19.15
N LEU A 96 -0.01 -19.26 19.44
CA LEU A 96 -0.17 -18.10 18.55
C LEU A 96 0.93 -17.06 18.80
N LYS A 97 1.38 -16.36 17.76
CA LYS A 97 2.34 -15.24 17.87
C LYS A 97 1.88 -14.01 17.07
N PRO A 98 2.33 -12.79 17.45
CA PRO A 98 2.21 -11.64 16.57
C PRO A 98 2.76 -11.95 15.18
N GLY A 99 2.00 -11.57 14.15
CA GLY A 99 2.27 -11.88 12.76
C GLY A 99 1.47 -13.08 12.21
N ASP A 100 0.93 -13.96 13.06
CA ASP A 100 0.08 -15.07 12.60
C ASP A 100 -1.24 -14.56 12.01
N VAL A 101 -1.80 -15.29 11.05
CA VAL A 101 -3.09 -14.98 10.42
C VAL A 101 -4.14 -15.94 10.95
N LEU A 102 -5.26 -15.40 11.43
CA LEU A 102 -6.45 -16.18 11.77
C LEU A 102 -7.54 -15.94 10.75
N VAL A 103 -8.29 -16.97 10.38
CA VAL A 103 -9.54 -16.84 9.61
C VAL A 103 -10.71 -17.04 10.56
N PHE A 104 -11.56 -16.02 10.66
CA PHE A 104 -12.81 -16.09 11.39
C PHE A 104 -13.91 -16.55 10.45
N GLU A 105 -14.68 -17.53 10.89
CA GLU A 105 -15.77 -18.12 10.13
C GLU A 105 -16.99 -18.33 11.04
N GLU A 106 -18.13 -17.83 10.58
CA GLU A 106 -19.43 -18.26 11.10
C GLU A 106 -19.72 -19.67 10.59
N VAL A 107 -19.89 -20.63 11.51
CA VAL A 107 -20.09 -22.05 11.21
C VAL A 107 -21.51 -22.53 11.52
N ILE A 108 -22.23 -21.76 12.33
CA ILE A 108 -23.64 -21.96 12.68
C ILE A 108 -24.37 -20.67 12.35
N ASP A 109 -25.52 -20.77 11.68
CA ASP A 109 -26.35 -19.60 11.45
C ASP A 109 -26.97 -19.12 12.78
N PRO A 110 -26.79 -17.85 13.18
CA PRO A 110 -27.22 -17.35 14.48
C PRO A 110 -28.75 -17.25 14.63
N GLU A 111 -29.51 -17.19 13.53
CA GLU A 111 -30.96 -17.06 13.55
C GLU A 111 -31.65 -18.43 13.66
N THR A 112 -31.07 -19.46 13.06
CA THR A 112 -31.67 -20.78 12.91
C THR A 112 -30.98 -21.86 13.74
N GLY A 113 -29.70 -21.69 14.07
CA GLY A 113 -28.89 -22.68 14.77
C GLY A 113 -28.40 -23.84 13.90
N PHE A 114 -28.63 -23.81 12.59
CA PHE A 114 -28.20 -24.87 11.68
C PHE A 114 -26.70 -24.82 11.38
N GLN A 115 -26.08 -26.00 11.33
CA GLN A 115 -24.68 -26.16 10.90
C GLN A 115 -24.59 -26.35 9.39
N ARG A 116 -23.49 -25.88 8.78
CA ARG A 116 -23.26 -26.00 7.34
C ARG A 116 -23.35 -27.44 6.78
N GLU A 117 -23.00 -28.45 7.56
CA GLU A 117 -23.08 -29.86 7.15
C GLU A 117 -24.54 -30.39 7.15
N GLU A 118 -25.35 -29.92 8.10
CA GLU A 118 -26.79 -30.24 8.19
C GLU A 118 -27.59 -29.49 7.11
N ILE A 119 -27.13 -28.30 6.74
CA ILE A 119 -27.64 -27.49 5.64
C ILE A 119 -27.51 -28.24 4.31
N ILE A 120 -26.31 -28.71 3.97
CA ILE A 120 -26.06 -29.46 2.72
C ILE A 120 -26.90 -30.75 2.70
N ALA A 121 -27.08 -31.41 3.84
CA ALA A 121 -27.95 -32.58 3.96
C ALA A 121 -29.45 -32.25 3.78
N ALA A 122 -29.90 -31.08 4.22
CA ALA A 122 -31.25 -30.58 4.01
C ALA A 122 -31.51 -30.18 2.55
N GLU A 123 -30.58 -29.48 1.90
CA GLU A 123 -30.67 -29.07 0.49
C GLU A 123 -30.63 -30.26 -0.49
N THR A 124 -29.86 -31.30 -0.16
CA THR A 124 -29.80 -32.55 -0.95
C THR A 124 -30.98 -33.50 -0.68
N GLY A 125 -31.97 -33.07 0.09
CA GLY A 125 -33.21 -33.82 0.36
C GLY A 125 -33.03 -35.04 1.28
N LYS A 126 -31.92 -35.10 2.05
CA LYS A 126 -31.65 -36.20 2.98
C LYS A 126 -32.24 -35.99 4.39
N LEU A 127 -32.65 -34.78 4.73
CA LEU A 127 -33.41 -34.49 5.96
C LEU A 127 -34.91 -34.47 5.65
N LYS A 128 -35.69 -35.38 6.28
CA LYS A 128 -37.13 -35.55 6.01
C LYS A 128 -38.05 -34.52 6.68
N ASP A 129 -37.53 -33.66 7.56
CA ASP A 129 -38.36 -32.81 8.44
C ASP A 129 -37.99 -31.30 8.42
N ALA A 130 -37.33 -30.80 7.37
CA ALA A 130 -37.05 -29.35 7.27
C ALA A 130 -38.31 -28.57 6.86
N ALA A 131 -38.79 -27.67 7.73
CA ALA A 131 -39.96 -26.83 7.49
C ALA A 131 -39.76 -25.91 6.26
N PRO A 132 -40.76 -25.76 5.37
CA PRO A 132 -40.62 -24.97 4.14
C PRO A 132 -40.66 -23.47 4.48
N GLY A 133 -39.51 -22.79 4.43
CA GLY A 133 -39.45 -21.33 4.53
C GLY A 133 -38.15 -20.71 5.05
N TYR A 134 -37.28 -21.48 5.72
CA TYR A 134 -35.99 -20.99 6.18
C TYR A 134 -34.91 -21.25 5.12
N ARG A 135 -34.28 -20.18 4.62
CA ARG A 135 -33.04 -20.28 3.83
C ARG A 135 -31.95 -20.70 4.79
N ASN A 136 -31.68 -21.99 4.83
CA ASN A 136 -30.74 -22.61 5.75
C ASN A 136 -29.28 -22.38 5.29
N ASP A 137 -28.79 -21.16 5.08
CA ASP A 137 -27.43 -20.97 4.58
C ASP A 137 -26.57 -20.16 5.56
N VAL A 138 -25.64 -20.82 6.25
CA VAL A 138 -24.51 -20.15 6.93
C VAL A 138 -23.84 -19.23 5.90
N ASN A 139 -23.85 -17.92 6.15
CA ASN A 139 -23.47 -16.92 5.15
C ASN A 139 -21.96 -17.01 4.84
N PRO A 140 -21.55 -17.45 3.63
CA PRO A 140 -20.13 -17.58 3.29
C PRO A 140 -19.39 -16.23 3.24
N ARG A 141 -20.13 -15.11 3.25
CA ARG A 141 -19.57 -13.75 3.32
C ARG A 141 -19.18 -13.35 4.75
N HIS A 142 -19.59 -14.12 5.77
CA HIS A 142 -19.19 -13.90 7.16
C HIS A 142 -17.87 -14.62 7.46
N ARG A 143 -16.88 -14.35 6.60
CA ARG A 143 -15.52 -14.87 6.72
C ARG A 143 -14.54 -13.73 6.59
N HIS A 144 -13.59 -13.66 7.51
CA HIS A 144 -12.63 -12.56 7.54
C HIS A 144 -11.29 -13.03 8.07
N ALA A 145 -10.22 -12.68 7.38
CA ALA A 145 -8.86 -12.96 7.81
C ALA A 145 -8.30 -11.75 8.57
N VAL A 146 -7.63 -12.01 9.69
CA VAL A 146 -6.97 -10.97 10.50
C VAL A 146 -5.53 -11.38 10.79
N ARG A 147 -4.60 -10.42 10.77
CA ARG A 147 -3.23 -10.64 11.22
C ARG A 147 -3.05 -10.15 12.65
N LEU A 148 -2.58 -11.02 13.52
CA LEU A 148 -2.36 -10.70 14.93
C LEU A 148 -1.23 -9.69 15.10
N THR A 149 -1.47 -8.65 15.90
CA THR A 149 -0.45 -7.68 16.32
C THR A 149 -0.01 -7.94 17.75
N GLU A 150 -0.87 -8.56 18.56
CA GLU A 150 -0.63 -8.84 19.98
C GLU A 150 -1.38 -10.10 20.41
N VAL A 151 -0.78 -10.87 21.32
CA VAL A 151 -1.37 -12.06 21.94
C VAL A 151 -1.01 -12.04 23.43
N VAL A 152 -2.00 -12.14 24.30
CA VAL A 152 -1.83 -12.06 25.76
C VAL A 152 -2.56 -13.22 26.45
N ALA A 153 -1.85 -13.96 27.31
CA ALA A 153 -2.47 -14.93 28.22
C ALA A 153 -3.24 -14.22 29.32
N ASP A 154 -4.40 -14.77 29.67
CA ASP A 154 -5.17 -14.36 30.85
C ASP A 154 -5.96 -15.56 31.40
N THR A 155 -6.53 -15.42 32.58
CA THR A 155 -7.38 -16.45 33.19
C THR A 155 -8.65 -15.80 33.72
N ASP A 156 -9.81 -16.35 33.38
CA ASP A 156 -11.07 -15.81 33.88
C ASP A 156 -11.16 -15.99 35.41
N PRO A 157 -11.36 -14.90 36.18
CA PRO A 157 -11.35 -14.94 37.64
C PRO A 157 -12.58 -15.62 38.27
N LEU A 158 -13.67 -15.80 37.52
CA LEU A 158 -14.92 -16.40 37.99
C LEU A 158 -14.90 -17.93 37.88
N ASN A 159 -14.34 -18.47 36.80
CA ASN A 159 -14.38 -19.92 36.52
C ASN A 159 -12.99 -20.57 36.40
N GLY A 160 -11.91 -19.78 36.44
CA GLY A 160 -10.53 -20.29 36.34
C GLY A 160 -10.14 -20.80 34.96
N LEU A 161 -10.90 -20.46 33.91
CA LEU A 161 -10.63 -20.89 32.55
C LEU A 161 -9.48 -20.07 31.94
N ASP A 162 -8.51 -20.76 31.36
CA ASP A 162 -7.44 -20.12 30.58
C ASP A 162 -8.00 -19.54 29.28
N ILE A 163 -7.74 -18.26 29.08
CA ILE A 163 -8.18 -17.47 27.93
C ILE A 163 -7.00 -16.76 27.28
N THR A 164 -7.15 -16.43 26.01
CA THR A 164 -6.11 -15.73 25.23
C THR A 164 -6.73 -14.51 24.57
N HIS A 165 -6.27 -13.31 24.93
CA HIS A 165 -6.65 -12.08 24.26
C HIS A 165 -5.82 -11.90 23.00
N ILE A 166 -6.48 -11.55 21.91
CA ILE A 166 -5.87 -11.27 20.62
C ILE A 166 -6.25 -9.88 20.13
N THR A 167 -5.28 -9.18 19.56
CA THR A 167 -5.48 -7.87 18.93
C THR A 167 -4.94 -7.93 17.50
N TRP A 168 -5.57 -7.20 16.58
CA TRP A 168 -5.12 -7.08 15.19
C TRP A 168 -5.17 -5.63 14.70
N ALA A 169 -4.57 -5.40 13.53
CA ALA A 169 -4.46 -4.08 12.93
C ALA A 169 -5.84 -3.48 12.57
N LYS A 170 -5.95 -2.15 12.59
CA LYS A 170 -7.19 -1.43 12.27
C LYS A 170 -7.67 -1.68 10.84
N GLU A 171 -6.74 -1.94 9.93
CA GLU A 171 -6.98 -2.25 8.53
C GLU A 171 -7.67 -3.62 8.36
N ASP A 172 -7.46 -4.54 9.30
CA ASP A 172 -8.11 -5.84 9.38
C ASP A 172 -9.38 -5.81 10.26
N ALA A 173 -9.88 -4.63 10.65
CA ALA A 173 -11.09 -4.51 11.47
C ALA A 173 -12.31 -5.19 10.83
N LEU A 174 -13.15 -5.82 11.64
CA LEU A 174 -14.26 -6.64 11.12
C LEU A 174 -15.21 -5.81 10.24
N PRO A 175 -15.49 -6.23 8.99
CA PRO A 175 -16.34 -5.46 8.08
C PRO A 175 -17.85 -5.62 8.39
N PHE A 176 -18.21 -6.60 9.21
CA PHE A 176 -19.57 -6.95 9.66
C PHE A 176 -19.55 -7.34 11.14
N PRO A 177 -20.70 -7.33 11.84
CA PRO A 177 -20.79 -7.91 13.17
C PRO A 177 -20.63 -9.43 13.12
N LEU A 178 -19.74 -9.99 13.94
CA LEU A 178 -19.47 -11.43 13.99
C LEU A 178 -20.10 -12.02 15.27
N CYS A 179 -21.14 -12.83 15.12
CA CYS A 179 -21.83 -13.41 16.27
C CYS A 179 -21.10 -14.66 16.81
N LEU A 180 -20.86 -14.66 18.11
CA LEU A 180 -20.15 -15.70 18.84
C LEU A 180 -21.13 -16.67 19.52
N SER A 181 -22.25 -16.13 19.98
CA SER A 181 -23.39 -16.86 20.54
C SER A 181 -24.71 -16.18 20.18
N ALA A 182 -25.79 -16.96 20.12
CA ALA A 182 -27.13 -16.46 19.83
C ALA A 182 -28.20 -17.25 20.60
N LEU A 183 -29.43 -16.71 20.62
CA LEU A 183 -30.63 -17.43 21.04
C LEU A 183 -31.41 -17.79 19.78
N GLY A 184 -31.72 -19.07 19.62
CA GLY A 184 -32.50 -19.57 18.49
C GLY A 184 -33.93 -19.04 18.46
N PRO A 185 -34.72 -19.42 17.44
CA PRO A 185 -36.02 -18.82 17.21
C PRO A 185 -37.04 -19.17 18.31
N PRO A 186 -38.01 -18.29 18.59
CA PRO A 186 -39.15 -18.60 19.46
C PRO A 186 -39.96 -19.81 18.94
N PRO A 187 -40.63 -20.58 19.83
CA PRO A 187 -40.76 -20.37 21.28
C PRO A 187 -39.62 -20.95 22.13
N ASP A 188 -38.77 -21.79 21.53
CA ASP A 188 -37.75 -22.56 22.26
C ASP A 188 -36.60 -21.70 22.79
N CYS A 189 -36.22 -20.63 22.06
CA CYS A 189 -35.16 -19.69 22.43
C CYS A 189 -33.87 -20.39 22.94
N LYS A 190 -33.50 -21.51 22.30
CA LYS A 190 -32.36 -22.33 22.73
C LYS A 190 -31.06 -21.57 22.57
N PHE A 191 -30.16 -21.72 23.54
CA PHE A 191 -28.82 -21.16 23.44
C PHE A 191 -28.02 -21.86 22.35
N ILE A 192 -27.46 -21.06 21.44
CA ILE A 192 -26.57 -21.49 20.37
C ILE A 192 -25.20 -20.90 20.68
N GLY A 193 -24.28 -21.74 21.16
CA GLY A 193 -22.88 -21.37 21.41
C GLY A 193 -21.99 -21.70 20.22
N TYR A 194 -20.78 -21.14 20.20
CA TYR A 194 -19.76 -21.41 19.18
C TYR A 194 -20.24 -21.13 17.75
N VAL A 195 -21.03 -20.06 17.59
CA VAL A 195 -21.59 -19.61 16.30
C VAL A 195 -20.49 -19.33 15.30
N SER A 196 -19.44 -18.63 15.77
CA SER A 196 -18.22 -18.38 15.01
C SER A 196 -17.01 -19.05 15.65
N ILE A 197 -16.04 -19.40 14.82
CA ILE A 197 -14.74 -19.96 15.23
C ILE A 197 -13.60 -19.18 14.59
N ALA A 198 -12.40 -19.29 15.19
CA ALA A 198 -11.15 -18.87 14.59
C ALA A 198 -10.32 -20.08 14.17
N CYS A 199 -9.77 -20.04 12.95
CA CYS A 199 -8.86 -21.04 12.41
C CYS A 199 -7.45 -20.44 12.36
N GLY A 200 -6.47 -21.05 13.02
CA GLY A 200 -5.07 -20.58 13.10
C GLY A 200 -4.08 -21.33 12.20
N ASN A 201 -4.45 -22.49 11.67
CA ASN A 201 -3.65 -23.21 10.67
C ASN A 201 -3.84 -22.60 9.26
N VAL A 202 -3.43 -21.34 9.09
CA VAL A 202 -3.63 -20.57 7.86
C VAL A 202 -2.29 -20.38 7.14
N VAL A 203 -2.24 -20.79 5.88
CA VAL A 203 -1.05 -20.65 5.03
C VAL A 203 -1.40 -19.76 3.85
N LEU A 204 -0.60 -18.72 3.65
CA LEU A 204 -0.72 -17.88 2.46
C LEU A 204 -0.12 -18.61 1.25
N ILE A 205 -0.93 -18.73 0.21
CA ILE A 205 -0.60 -19.42 -1.04
C ILE A 205 -0.86 -18.49 -2.23
N ASP A 206 -0.19 -18.73 -3.33
CA ASP A 206 -0.39 -18.05 -4.60
C ASP A 206 -0.35 -19.05 -5.76
N HIS A 207 -0.94 -18.63 -6.89
CA HIS A 207 -1.10 -19.47 -8.06
C HIS A 207 0.21 -19.65 -8.82
N GLY A 208 0.57 -20.91 -9.04
CA GLY A 208 1.72 -21.30 -9.82
C GLY A 208 2.52 -22.42 -9.16
N ARG A 209 3.36 -23.06 -9.96
CA ARG A 209 4.25 -24.14 -9.54
C ARG A 209 5.70 -23.75 -9.76
N THR A 210 6.56 -24.21 -8.88
CA THR A 210 8.01 -24.06 -9.01
C THR A 210 8.54 -25.11 -9.97
N VAL A 211 9.43 -24.68 -10.86
CA VAL A 211 10.19 -25.53 -11.78
C VAL A 211 11.66 -25.26 -11.56
N ASP A 212 12.44 -26.33 -11.56
CA ASP A 212 13.88 -26.32 -11.42
C ASP A 212 14.50 -26.95 -12.68
N GLU A 213 15.37 -26.24 -13.38
CA GLU A 213 16.04 -26.74 -14.57
C GLU A 213 17.39 -26.06 -14.82
N ASP A 214 18.27 -26.76 -15.55
CA ASP A 214 19.55 -26.23 -15.99
C ASP A 214 19.37 -25.42 -17.29
N LEU A 215 20.01 -24.26 -17.35
CA LEU A 215 20.08 -23.43 -18.56
C LEU A 215 21.29 -23.82 -19.41
N ASP A 216 21.25 -23.42 -20.69
CA ASP A 216 22.38 -23.61 -21.61
C ASP A 216 23.67 -22.96 -21.06
N ASP A 217 24.81 -23.59 -21.31
CA ASP A 217 26.11 -23.07 -20.88
C ASP A 217 26.42 -21.71 -21.53
N VAL A 218 27.14 -20.84 -20.81
CA VAL A 218 27.56 -19.55 -21.37
C VAL A 218 28.47 -19.79 -22.57
N PRO A 219 28.10 -19.31 -23.78
CA PRO A 219 28.86 -19.60 -24.98
C PRO A 219 30.26 -19.00 -24.93
N GLU A 220 31.22 -19.71 -25.51
CA GLU A 220 32.56 -19.16 -25.72
C GLU A 220 32.51 -18.07 -26.79
N GLY A 221 33.12 -16.93 -26.49
CA GLY A 221 33.31 -15.81 -27.40
C GLY A 221 34.77 -15.74 -27.88
N ASP A 222 35.20 -14.53 -28.26
CA ASP A 222 36.54 -14.34 -28.81
C ASP A 222 37.64 -14.68 -27.80
N VAL A 223 38.69 -15.34 -28.30
CA VAL A 223 39.89 -15.65 -27.51
C VAL A 223 40.86 -14.48 -27.64
N THR A 224 41.08 -13.75 -26.55
CA THR A 224 42.12 -12.72 -26.52
C THR A 224 43.44 -13.37 -26.08
N ALA A 225 44.40 -13.44 -26.99
CA ALA A 225 45.79 -13.78 -26.67
C ALA A 225 46.62 -12.50 -26.63
N CYS A 226 47.27 -12.23 -25.50
CA CYS A 226 48.21 -11.13 -25.36
C CYS A 226 49.64 -11.68 -25.38
N CYS A 227 50.62 -10.91 -25.85
CA CYS A 227 52.03 -11.24 -25.61
C CYS A 227 52.42 -10.72 -24.22
N LYS A 228 53.06 -11.57 -23.42
CA LYS A 228 53.62 -11.17 -22.12
C LYS A 228 55.01 -10.53 -22.29
N ASP A 229 55.77 -11.00 -23.28
CA ASP A 229 57.12 -10.54 -23.64
C ASP A 229 57.44 -10.92 -25.11
N GLU A 230 58.61 -10.52 -25.61
CA GLU A 230 59.10 -10.89 -26.95
C GLU A 230 59.16 -12.41 -27.11
N GLY A 231 58.31 -12.94 -27.99
CA GLY A 231 58.19 -14.39 -28.26
C GLY A 231 57.44 -15.19 -27.18
N ILE A 232 56.91 -14.55 -26.13
CA ILE A 232 56.19 -15.22 -25.05
C ILE A 232 54.70 -14.82 -25.09
N LEU A 233 53.84 -15.77 -25.47
CA LEU A 233 52.40 -15.61 -25.34
C LEU A 233 51.99 -15.64 -23.86
N ALA A 234 51.15 -14.69 -23.45
CA ALA A 234 50.42 -14.76 -22.20
C ALA A 234 49.34 -15.85 -22.26
N ALA A 235 48.77 -16.19 -21.11
CA ALA A 235 47.62 -17.06 -21.06
C ALA A 235 46.48 -16.45 -21.91
N SER A 236 45.93 -17.25 -22.82
CA SER A 236 44.77 -16.87 -23.62
C SER A 236 43.54 -16.77 -22.72
N HIS A 237 42.90 -15.61 -22.69
CA HIS A 237 41.63 -15.43 -21.99
C HIS A 237 40.48 -15.67 -22.97
N ARG A 238 39.64 -16.67 -22.68
CA ARG A 238 38.39 -16.90 -23.42
C ARG A 238 37.36 -15.91 -22.90
N ASN A 239 36.88 -15.01 -23.76
CA ASN A 239 35.78 -14.12 -23.38
C ASN A 239 34.45 -14.86 -23.47
N ALA A 240 33.48 -14.51 -22.64
CA ALA A 240 32.11 -14.97 -22.82
C ALA A 240 31.47 -14.29 -24.03
N GLY A 241 30.79 -15.09 -24.85
CA GLY A 241 29.88 -14.63 -25.89
C GLY A 241 28.62 -13.98 -25.32
N ARG A 242 27.73 -13.51 -26.20
CA ARG A 242 26.45 -12.93 -25.76
C ARG A 242 25.58 -14.03 -25.13
N TYR A 243 25.21 -13.83 -23.87
CA TYR A 243 24.40 -14.77 -23.11
C TYR A 243 23.14 -14.08 -22.60
N ASN A 244 21.99 -14.48 -23.14
CA ASN A 244 20.66 -14.01 -22.77
C ASN A 244 19.68 -15.19 -22.87
N PRO A 245 19.78 -16.18 -21.97
CA PRO A 245 18.97 -17.38 -22.02
C PRO A 245 17.49 -17.02 -21.80
N ALA A 246 16.62 -17.67 -22.55
CA ALA A 246 15.18 -17.58 -22.35
C ALA A 246 14.72 -18.76 -21.50
N LEU A 247 13.89 -18.52 -20.49
CA LEU A 247 13.31 -19.60 -19.69
C LEU A 247 12.41 -20.49 -20.57
N PRO A 248 12.67 -21.81 -20.63
CA PRO A 248 11.90 -22.77 -21.42
C PRO A 248 10.39 -22.74 -21.15
N LEU A 249 9.97 -22.65 -19.88
CA LEU A 249 8.57 -22.62 -19.49
C LEU A 249 8.10 -21.20 -19.19
N PHE A 250 6.88 -20.90 -19.62
CA PHE A 250 6.28 -19.57 -19.51
C PHE A 250 4.74 -19.71 -19.42
N PRO A 251 4.03 -18.72 -18.87
CA PRO A 251 4.53 -17.45 -18.31
C PRO A 251 5.17 -17.61 -16.92
N ALA A 252 6.25 -16.87 -16.67
CA ALA A 252 6.84 -16.80 -15.33
C ALA A 252 5.97 -15.94 -14.39
N THR A 253 5.81 -16.40 -13.15
CA THR A 253 5.09 -15.73 -12.08
C THR A 253 5.83 -14.45 -11.67
N VAL A 254 5.10 -13.35 -11.63
CA VAL A 254 5.55 -12.02 -11.18
C VAL A 254 4.65 -11.58 -10.04
N ARG A 255 5.23 -11.25 -8.88
CA ARG A 255 4.47 -10.81 -7.71
C ARG A 255 5.23 -9.76 -6.93
N GLU A 256 4.50 -8.93 -6.19
CA GLU A 256 5.11 -8.07 -5.18
C GLU A 256 5.77 -8.96 -4.10
N PRO A 257 7.03 -8.71 -3.72
CA PRO A 257 7.65 -9.41 -2.60
C PRO A 257 6.79 -9.29 -1.33
N PRO A 258 6.46 -10.41 -0.66
CA PRO A 258 5.62 -10.35 0.53
C PRO A 258 6.30 -9.56 1.65
N ALA A 259 5.60 -8.56 2.19
CA ALA A 259 6.05 -7.83 3.37
C ALA A 259 5.63 -8.57 4.66
N GLY A 260 6.58 -8.78 5.58
CA GLY A 260 6.43 -9.70 6.71
C GLY A 260 5.32 -9.39 7.71
N ASN A 261 4.87 -8.13 7.82
CA ASN A 261 3.91 -7.67 8.83
C ASN A 261 2.69 -6.92 8.24
N THR A 262 2.39 -7.09 6.95
CA THR A 262 1.26 -6.41 6.32
C THR A 262 -0.07 -6.98 6.80
N PRO A 263 -1.08 -6.16 7.16
CA PRO A 263 -2.43 -6.62 7.49
C PRO A 263 -2.97 -7.66 6.49
N ALA A 264 -3.71 -8.66 6.97
CA ALA A 264 -4.17 -9.79 6.15
C ALA A 264 -4.95 -9.34 4.91
N VAL A 265 -5.78 -8.30 5.03
CA VAL A 265 -6.57 -7.78 3.90
C VAL A 265 -5.67 -7.13 2.84
N GLN A 266 -4.60 -6.44 3.27
CA GLN A 266 -3.65 -5.79 2.39
C GLN A 266 -2.66 -6.78 1.74
N ALA A 267 -2.42 -7.94 2.36
CA ALA A 267 -1.54 -8.97 1.80
C ALA A 267 -2.04 -9.53 0.46
N LEU A 268 -3.33 -9.39 0.16
CA LEU A 268 -3.93 -9.79 -1.13
C LEU A 268 -3.94 -8.65 -2.18
N ALA A 269 -3.64 -7.42 -1.77
CA ALA A 269 -3.64 -6.25 -2.64
C ALA A 269 -2.21 -5.92 -3.08
N GLN A 270 -1.81 -6.44 -4.25
CA GLN A 270 -0.46 -6.24 -4.76
C GLN A 270 -0.32 -4.95 -5.59
N ASN A 271 0.82 -4.29 -5.47
CA ASN A 271 1.26 -3.22 -6.34
C ASN A 271 2.05 -3.79 -7.53
N VAL A 272 1.42 -3.80 -8.71
CA VAL A 272 2.02 -4.30 -9.97
C VAL A 272 3.38 -3.65 -10.26
N ARG A 273 3.59 -2.38 -9.88
CA ARG A 273 4.86 -1.68 -10.13
C ARG A 273 6.01 -2.14 -9.24
N GLN A 274 5.73 -2.85 -8.15
CA GLN A 274 6.73 -3.45 -7.28
C GLN A 274 6.90 -4.95 -7.54
N ALA A 275 6.14 -5.50 -8.49
CA ALA A 275 6.15 -6.92 -8.76
C ALA A 275 7.45 -7.35 -9.46
N VAL A 276 8.07 -8.42 -8.96
CA VAL A 276 9.31 -8.99 -9.48
C VAL A 276 9.11 -10.44 -9.88
N ALA A 277 9.82 -10.88 -10.92
CA ALA A 277 9.79 -12.26 -11.36
C ALA A 277 10.32 -13.18 -10.25
N GLN A 278 9.60 -14.25 -9.94
CA GLN A 278 9.98 -15.22 -8.92
C GLN A 278 10.97 -16.22 -9.50
N ILE A 279 12.23 -15.79 -9.61
CA ILE A 279 13.34 -16.56 -10.18
C ILE A 279 14.50 -16.53 -9.19
N ARG A 280 15.03 -17.70 -8.85
CA ARG A 280 16.33 -17.88 -8.21
C ARG A 280 17.27 -18.49 -9.22
N LEU A 281 18.47 -17.94 -9.29
CA LEU A 281 19.47 -18.36 -10.24
C LEU A 281 20.76 -18.67 -9.49
N THR A 282 21.29 -19.87 -9.67
CA THR A 282 22.60 -20.27 -9.15
C THR A 282 23.54 -20.49 -10.32
N GLY A 283 24.71 -19.87 -10.25
CA GLY A 283 25.73 -19.97 -11.28
C GLY A 283 26.96 -20.68 -10.73
N GLN A 284 27.50 -21.62 -11.50
CA GLN A 284 28.68 -22.40 -11.12
C GLN A 284 29.76 -22.30 -12.20
N ASP A 285 30.97 -21.98 -11.76
CA ASP A 285 32.20 -22.00 -12.56
C ASP A 285 32.89 -23.36 -12.38
N GLU A 286 33.72 -23.80 -13.34
CA GLU A 286 34.33 -25.15 -13.36
C GLU A 286 35.14 -25.48 -12.10
N ASN A 287 35.57 -24.46 -11.33
CA ASN A 287 36.38 -24.61 -10.12
C ASN A 287 35.91 -23.70 -8.96
N SER A 288 34.62 -23.41 -8.85
CA SER A 288 34.08 -22.57 -7.76
C SER A 288 32.78 -23.10 -7.18
N GLU A 289 32.49 -22.71 -5.94
CA GLU A 289 31.20 -22.98 -5.31
C GLU A 289 30.07 -22.29 -6.09
N ALA A 290 28.89 -22.89 -6.05
CA ALA A 290 27.70 -22.32 -6.67
C ALA A 290 27.37 -20.97 -6.01
N GLN A 291 27.29 -19.93 -6.83
CA GLN A 291 26.99 -18.58 -6.38
C GLN A 291 25.54 -18.22 -6.71
N VAL A 292 24.82 -17.65 -5.75
CA VAL A 292 23.47 -17.12 -5.98
C VAL A 292 23.56 -15.78 -6.72
N TRP A 293 22.79 -15.65 -7.80
CA TRP A 293 22.60 -14.42 -8.54
C TRP A 293 21.28 -13.77 -8.11
N GLN A 294 21.30 -12.46 -7.85
CA GLN A 294 20.14 -11.73 -7.35
C GLN A 294 19.38 -11.04 -8.50
N PRO A 295 18.05 -11.17 -8.58
CA PRO A 295 17.25 -10.45 -9.55
C PRO A 295 17.22 -8.95 -9.21
N GLN A 296 17.36 -8.10 -10.22
CA GLN A 296 17.24 -6.65 -10.12
C GLN A 296 16.28 -6.12 -11.19
N ALA A 297 15.69 -4.95 -10.93
CA ALA A 297 14.86 -4.26 -11.92
C ALA A 297 15.71 -3.70 -13.07
N ASP A 298 16.89 -3.16 -12.75
CA ASP A 298 17.91 -2.72 -13.68
C ASP A 298 19.32 -2.92 -13.08
N LEU A 299 20.36 -2.76 -13.91
CA LEU A 299 21.75 -2.92 -13.47
C LEU A 299 22.47 -1.59 -13.23
N LEU A 300 21.77 -0.44 -13.33
CA LEU A 300 22.41 0.88 -13.32
C LEU A 300 23.11 1.19 -11.99
N ALA A 301 22.59 0.64 -10.88
CA ALA A 301 23.19 0.76 -9.55
C ALA A 301 24.09 -0.42 -9.16
N SER A 302 24.27 -1.41 -10.05
CA SER A 302 25.04 -2.61 -9.76
C SER A 302 26.54 -2.35 -9.93
N GLN A 303 27.33 -2.80 -8.96
CA GLN A 303 28.79 -2.77 -9.06
C GLN A 303 29.30 -3.82 -10.06
N ALA A 304 30.49 -3.61 -10.60
CA ALA A 304 31.14 -4.46 -11.60
C ALA A 304 31.22 -5.96 -11.26
N ASP A 305 31.33 -6.30 -9.98
CA ASP A 305 31.44 -7.68 -9.46
C ASP A 305 30.14 -8.23 -8.87
N ALA A 306 29.07 -7.42 -8.83
CA ALA A 306 27.78 -7.82 -8.28
C ALA A 306 27.11 -8.89 -9.14
N ALA A 307 26.84 -10.07 -8.58
CA ALA A 307 26.15 -11.18 -9.25
C ALA A 307 24.65 -10.88 -9.38
N HIS A 308 24.30 -9.93 -10.25
CA HIS A 308 22.95 -9.47 -10.50
C HIS A 308 22.50 -9.83 -11.92
N PHE A 309 21.20 -10.05 -12.09
CA PHE A 309 20.57 -10.24 -13.40
C PHE A 309 19.24 -9.51 -13.46
N VAL A 310 18.78 -9.22 -14.68
CA VAL A 310 17.48 -8.59 -14.96
C VAL A 310 16.63 -9.57 -15.73
N THR A 311 15.35 -9.63 -15.41
CA THR A 311 14.36 -10.43 -16.15
C THR A 311 13.62 -9.52 -17.13
N GLU A 312 13.74 -9.81 -18.42
CA GLU A 312 13.05 -9.09 -19.49
C GLU A 312 12.00 -10.01 -20.10
N PHE A 313 10.84 -9.48 -20.46
CA PHE A 313 9.75 -10.28 -21.01
C PHE A 313 9.50 -9.92 -22.46
N ASP A 314 9.39 -10.94 -23.31
CA ASP A 314 8.96 -10.74 -24.70
C ASP A 314 7.44 -10.61 -24.83
N GLY A 315 6.97 -10.42 -26.07
CA GLY A 315 5.54 -10.24 -26.38
C GLY A 315 4.67 -11.47 -26.08
N ASP A 316 5.28 -12.66 -26.03
CA ASP A 316 4.60 -13.92 -25.69
C ASP A 316 4.68 -14.23 -24.19
N GLY A 317 5.35 -13.37 -23.42
CA GLY A 317 5.49 -13.48 -21.99
C GLY A 317 6.62 -14.41 -21.53
N ARG A 318 7.52 -14.82 -22.43
CA ARG A 318 8.70 -15.60 -22.05
C ARG A 318 9.73 -14.67 -21.40
N ALA A 319 10.35 -15.16 -20.32
CA ALA A 319 11.38 -14.44 -19.59
C ALA A 319 12.75 -14.67 -20.22
N HIS A 320 13.49 -13.59 -20.47
CA HIS A 320 14.87 -13.57 -20.95
C HIS A 320 15.75 -12.98 -19.84
N LEU A 321 16.87 -13.64 -19.52
CA LEU A 321 17.74 -13.22 -18.42
C LEU A 321 18.93 -12.42 -18.95
N ARG A 322 18.97 -11.13 -18.62
CA ARG A 322 20.09 -10.25 -18.96
C ARG A 322 21.05 -10.10 -17.78
N PHE A 323 22.33 -10.31 -18.05
CA PHE A 323 23.41 -10.17 -17.08
C PHE A 323 24.19 -8.86 -17.26
N GLY A 324 25.09 -8.58 -16.32
CA GLY A 324 25.99 -7.44 -16.42
C GLY A 324 27.09 -7.60 -17.46
N ASP A 325 27.77 -6.51 -17.76
CA ASP A 325 28.86 -6.42 -18.73
C ASP A 325 30.25 -6.33 -18.08
N GLY A 326 30.31 -6.30 -16.75
CA GLY A 326 31.54 -6.10 -15.97
C GLY A 326 31.76 -4.65 -15.54
N GLU A 327 30.93 -3.70 -15.99
CA GLU A 327 30.85 -2.34 -15.45
C GLU A 327 29.57 -2.18 -14.62
N LEU A 328 28.43 -2.58 -15.19
CA LEU A 328 27.11 -2.55 -14.57
C LEU A 328 26.66 -3.97 -14.23
N GLY A 329 27.16 -4.49 -13.13
CA GLY A 329 26.97 -5.88 -12.73
C GLY A 329 28.00 -6.83 -13.35
N ARG A 330 28.11 -8.02 -12.75
CA ARG A 330 29.08 -9.03 -13.13
C ARG A 330 28.75 -9.67 -14.47
N LYS A 331 29.75 -9.74 -15.34
CA LYS A 331 29.70 -10.52 -16.59
C LYS A 331 29.90 -12.02 -16.30
N PRO A 332 28.99 -12.91 -16.77
CA PRO A 332 29.20 -14.35 -16.72
C PRO A 332 30.46 -14.77 -17.48
N LYS A 333 31.16 -15.80 -17.01
CA LYS A 333 32.34 -16.35 -17.69
C LYS A 333 31.94 -17.36 -18.75
N ALA A 334 32.77 -17.54 -19.77
CA ALA A 334 32.59 -18.60 -20.76
C ALA A 334 32.58 -19.98 -20.09
N GLY A 335 31.66 -20.86 -20.48
CA GLY A 335 31.50 -22.21 -19.89
C GLY A 335 30.82 -22.25 -18.52
N MET A 336 30.44 -21.10 -17.95
CA MET A 336 29.69 -21.05 -16.69
C MET A 336 28.31 -21.71 -16.86
N LYS A 337 27.91 -22.49 -15.87
CA LYS A 337 26.61 -23.19 -15.87
C LYS A 337 25.63 -22.48 -14.95
N PHE A 338 24.37 -22.46 -15.35
CA PHE A 338 23.32 -21.84 -14.57
C PHE A 338 22.19 -22.82 -14.30
N HIS A 339 21.76 -22.87 -13.04
CA HIS A 339 20.58 -23.59 -12.60
C HIS A 339 19.52 -22.58 -12.17
N ALA A 340 18.32 -22.70 -12.75
CA ALA A 340 17.21 -21.78 -12.53
C ALA A 340 16.07 -22.48 -11.81
N ALA A 341 15.68 -21.91 -10.67
CA ALA A 341 14.49 -22.29 -9.91
C ALA A 341 13.47 -21.16 -10.00
N TYR A 342 12.39 -21.34 -10.74
CA TYR A 342 11.43 -20.27 -11.02
C TYR A 342 9.98 -20.74 -10.99
N ARG A 343 9.06 -19.81 -10.71
CA ARG A 343 7.63 -20.11 -10.70
C ARG A 343 6.98 -19.79 -12.03
N ILE A 344 6.11 -20.70 -12.47
CA ILE A 344 5.23 -20.51 -13.62
C ILE A 344 3.77 -20.54 -13.16
N GLY A 345 2.96 -19.63 -13.66
CA GLY A 345 1.60 -19.42 -13.18
C GLY A 345 1.15 -17.96 -13.29
N ASN A 346 0.34 -17.50 -12.33
CA ASN A 346 -0.41 -16.23 -12.36
C ASN A 346 -1.51 -16.15 -13.43
N GLY A 347 -2.09 -14.95 -13.58
CA GLY A 347 -3.25 -14.70 -14.43
C GLY A 347 -4.56 -14.81 -13.68
N THR A 348 -5.64 -14.60 -14.43
CA THR A 348 -7.01 -14.74 -13.93
C THR A 348 -7.37 -16.19 -13.56
N ALA A 349 -6.63 -17.17 -14.08
CA ALA A 349 -6.76 -18.59 -13.72
C ALA A 349 -6.56 -18.86 -12.21
N GLY A 350 -5.73 -18.06 -11.54
CA GLY A 350 -5.52 -18.16 -10.09
C GLY A 350 -6.70 -17.69 -9.22
N ASN A 351 -7.69 -17.00 -9.81
CA ASN A 351 -8.84 -16.47 -9.09
C ASN A 351 -9.93 -17.53 -8.93
N VAL A 352 -9.68 -18.50 -8.04
CA VAL A 352 -10.63 -19.58 -7.73
C VAL A 352 -11.59 -19.18 -6.60
N GLY A 353 -12.81 -19.73 -6.66
CA GLY A 353 -13.83 -19.48 -5.63
C GLY A 353 -13.45 -20.01 -4.25
N ALA A 354 -14.19 -19.60 -3.22
CA ALA A 354 -14.10 -20.22 -1.90
C ALA A 354 -14.35 -21.73 -2.00
N GLU A 355 -13.69 -22.50 -1.14
CA GLU A 355 -13.77 -23.97 -1.04
C GLU A 355 -13.33 -24.75 -2.30
N SER A 356 -12.69 -24.09 -3.28
CA SER A 356 -12.22 -24.73 -4.51
C SER A 356 -10.86 -25.44 -4.36
N ILE A 357 -10.02 -24.99 -3.42
CA ILE A 357 -8.72 -25.58 -3.10
C ILE A 357 -8.92 -26.62 -1.99
N SER A 358 -9.01 -27.89 -2.40
CA SER A 358 -9.44 -29.00 -1.54
C SER A 358 -8.42 -30.15 -1.44
N HIS A 359 -7.27 -30.00 -2.10
CA HIS A 359 -6.23 -31.03 -2.14
C HIS A 359 -4.87 -30.45 -1.74
N VAL A 360 -4.13 -31.23 -0.96
CA VAL A 360 -2.74 -30.97 -0.58
C VAL A 360 -1.87 -32.10 -1.10
N VAL A 361 -0.68 -31.73 -1.55
CA VAL A 361 0.31 -32.58 -2.20
C VAL A 361 1.61 -32.37 -1.44
N PHE A 362 2.27 -33.46 -1.04
CA PHE A 362 3.54 -33.43 -0.31
C PHE A 362 4.66 -33.94 -1.20
N LYS A 363 5.81 -33.24 -1.21
CA LYS A 363 6.98 -33.62 -2.03
C LYS A 363 7.76 -34.80 -1.41
N ASP A 364 8.07 -34.74 -0.11
CA ASP A 364 9.00 -35.71 0.50
C ASP A 364 8.36 -36.72 1.46
N SER A 365 7.34 -36.32 2.23
CA SER A 365 6.70 -37.23 3.20
C SER A 365 5.29 -36.79 3.52
N ARG A 366 4.38 -37.77 3.60
CA ARG A 366 3.00 -37.56 4.03
C ARG A 366 3.02 -37.28 5.53
N LEU A 367 2.49 -36.13 5.93
CA LEU A 367 2.23 -35.85 7.33
C LEU A 367 0.99 -36.64 7.78
N ASP A 368 1.13 -37.49 8.79
CA ASP A 368 0.00 -38.13 9.44
C ASP A 368 -0.83 -37.08 10.20
N GLY A 369 -2.17 -37.16 10.09
CA GLY A 369 -3.10 -36.24 10.77
C GLY A 369 -3.75 -35.16 9.88
N PHE A 370 -3.43 -35.09 8.58
CA PHE A 370 -4.10 -34.19 7.63
C PHE A 370 -5.30 -34.87 6.97
N ASN A 371 -6.51 -34.46 7.34
CA ASN A 371 -7.74 -35.04 6.78
C ASN A 371 -8.40 -34.15 5.74
N VAL A 372 -8.36 -32.83 5.92
CA VAL A 372 -9.09 -31.86 5.10
C VAL A 372 -8.26 -30.58 4.95
N VAL A 373 -8.19 -30.06 3.71
CA VAL A 373 -7.68 -28.71 3.41
C VAL A 373 -8.77 -27.95 2.68
N ARG A 374 -8.89 -26.65 2.96
CA ARG A 374 -9.89 -25.76 2.36
C ARG A 374 -9.31 -24.37 2.18
N ASN A 375 -9.86 -23.60 1.24
CA ASN A 375 -9.73 -22.15 1.19
C ASN A 375 -11.09 -21.51 1.55
N PRO A 376 -11.33 -21.15 2.83
CA PRO A 376 -12.62 -20.55 3.22
C PRO A 376 -12.91 -19.24 2.48
N MET A 377 -11.89 -18.53 2.03
CA MET A 377 -12.02 -17.31 1.22
C MET A 377 -11.59 -17.58 -0.23
N PRO A 378 -12.17 -16.87 -1.21
CA PRO A 378 -11.75 -16.99 -2.61
C PRO A 378 -10.29 -16.53 -2.77
N ALA A 379 -9.57 -17.17 -3.68
CA ALA A 379 -8.29 -16.64 -4.14
C ALA A 379 -8.57 -15.46 -5.08
N GLN A 380 -7.82 -14.38 -4.93
CA GLN A 380 -8.04 -13.14 -5.67
C GLN A 380 -6.71 -12.41 -5.92
N GLY A 381 -6.75 -11.39 -6.79
CA GLY A 381 -5.58 -10.58 -7.14
C GLY A 381 -4.82 -11.07 -8.37
N GLY A 382 -5.18 -12.23 -8.92
CA GLY A 382 -4.66 -12.72 -10.19
C GLY A 382 -5.09 -11.82 -11.34
N MET A 383 -4.14 -11.28 -12.09
CA MET A 383 -4.38 -10.45 -13.27
C MET A 383 -3.58 -10.98 -14.45
N ASP A 384 -4.22 -11.00 -15.62
CA ASP A 384 -3.55 -11.32 -16.87
C ASP A 384 -2.59 -10.19 -17.26
N ARG A 385 -1.60 -10.53 -18.07
CA ARG A 385 -0.59 -9.58 -18.52
C ARG A 385 -1.22 -8.54 -19.44
N GLU A 386 -0.76 -7.29 -19.35
CA GLU A 386 -1.17 -6.23 -20.25
C GLU A 386 -0.86 -6.61 -21.71
N PRO A 387 -1.85 -6.57 -22.62
CA PRO A 387 -1.61 -6.86 -24.03
C PRO A 387 -0.63 -5.85 -24.65
N LEU A 388 0.22 -6.31 -25.58
CA LEU A 388 1.21 -5.45 -26.24
C LEU A 388 0.60 -4.25 -26.97
N SER A 389 -0.64 -4.37 -27.48
CA SER A 389 -1.36 -3.26 -28.10
C SER A 389 -1.71 -2.14 -27.12
N GLU A 390 -2.09 -2.49 -25.89
CA GLU A 390 -2.39 -1.53 -24.83
C GLU A 390 -1.10 -0.90 -24.31
N ALA A 391 -0.07 -1.72 -24.06
CA ALA A 391 1.25 -1.22 -23.65
C ALA A 391 1.79 -0.18 -24.66
N LYS A 392 1.64 -0.41 -25.98
CA LYS A 392 2.02 0.55 -27.03
C LYS A 392 1.22 1.86 -26.98
N LEU A 393 -0.05 1.82 -26.59
CA LEU A 393 -0.92 2.98 -26.48
C LEU A 393 -0.59 3.80 -25.23
N PHE A 394 -0.34 3.13 -24.09
CA PHE A 394 -0.14 3.78 -22.79
C PHE A 394 1.31 4.19 -22.53
N ALA A 395 2.31 3.43 -22.99
CA ALA A 395 3.72 3.68 -22.69
C ALA A 395 4.18 5.12 -22.97
N PRO A 396 3.84 5.77 -24.12
CA PRO A 396 4.26 7.16 -24.38
C PRO A 396 3.70 8.16 -23.36
N ASN A 397 2.49 7.93 -22.86
CA ASN A 397 1.84 8.80 -21.88
C ASN A 397 2.32 8.51 -20.45
N ALA A 398 2.70 7.27 -20.14
CA ALA A 398 3.22 6.89 -18.84
C ALA A 398 4.45 7.72 -18.43
N PHE A 399 5.39 7.96 -19.36
CA PHE A 399 6.56 8.80 -19.12
C PHE A 399 6.25 10.29 -18.92
N ARG A 400 5.11 10.77 -19.43
CA ARG A 400 4.67 12.16 -19.22
C ARG A 400 3.99 12.35 -17.87
N GLN A 401 3.34 11.31 -17.35
CA GLN A 401 2.64 11.35 -16.07
C GLN A 401 3.59 11.09 -14.89
N ASP A 402 4.49 10.13 -15.04
CA ASP A 402 5.42 9.74 -13.99
C ASP A 402 6.83 10.26 -14.29
N LEU A 403 7.05 11.53 -13.95
CA LEU A 403 8.35 12.17 -14.11
C LEU A 403 9.38 11.52 -13.17
N GLN A 404 10.31 10.78 -13.77
CA GLN A 404 11.47 10.17 -13.10
C GLN A 404 12.71 11.08 -13.11
N ARG A 405 12.63 12.24 -13.80
CA ARG A 405 13.65 13.29 -13.85
C ARG A 405 12.95 14.64 -14.04
N ALA A 406 13.53 15.70 -13.48
CA ALA A 406 13.09 17.07 -13.69
C ALA A 406 14.08 17.82 -14.58
N VAL A 407 13.63 18.26 -15.75
CA VAL A 407 14.45 18.94 -16.76
C VAL A 407 14.01 20.38 -16.95
N ILE A 408 12.72 20.60 -17.19
CA ILE A 408 12.15 21.95 -17.30
C ILE A 408 11.64 22.41 -15.93
N ALA A 409 11.43 23.72 -15.78
CA ALA A 409 10.96 24.28 -14.52
C ALA A 409 9.64 23.63 -14.06
N ASP A 410 8.67 23.46 -14.95
CA ASP A 410 7.36 22.90 -14.63
C ASP A 410 7.43 21.44 -14.12
N ASP A 411 8.48 20.68 -14.48
CA ASP A 411 8.67 19.31 -13.95
C ASP A 411 8.88 19.33 -12.44
N TYR A 412 9.64 20.30 -11.92
CA TYR A 412 9.89 20.43 -10.49
C TYR A 412 8.58 20.74 -9.75
N ALA A 413 7.77 21.65 -10.28
CA ALA A 413 6.45 21.96 -9.72
C ALA A 413 5.51 20.75 -9.75
N ALA A 414 5.47 20.02 -10.88
CA ALA A 414 4.65 18.82 -11.04
C ALA A 414 5.02 17.71 -10.05
N ILE A 415 6.32 17.49 -9.80
CA ILE A 415 6.77 16.50 -8.81
C ILE A 415 6.34 16.89 -7.39
N VAL A 416 6.47 18.17 -7.02
CA VAL A 416 5.99 18.66 -5.71
C VAL A 416 4.49 18.42 -5.57
N LEU A 417 3.70 18.79 -6.58
CA LEU A 417 2.24 18.63 -6.54
C LEU A 417 1.81 17.17 -6.56
N ARG A 418 2.56 16.28 -7.20
CA ARG A 418 2.29 14.84 -7.19
C ARG A 418 2.50 14.24 -5.81
N GLU A 419 3.63 14.55 -5.17
CA GLU A 419 4.09 13.82 -3.97
C GLU A 419 3.66 14.48 -2.65
N PHE A 420 3.45 15.80 -2.65
CA PHE A 420 3.05 16.56 -1.47
C PHE A 420 1.61 17.10 -1.57
N ARG A 421 0.78 16.49 -2.43
CA ARG A 421 -0.59 16.93 -2.77
C ARG A 421 -1.54 17.16 -1.58
N GLN A 422 -1.26 16.53 -0.45
CA GLN A 422 -2.09 16.62 0.77
C GLN A 422 -1.81 17.90 1.57
N THR A 423 -0.63 18.49 1.39
CA THR A 423 -0.14 19.61 2.21
C THR A 423 0.13 20.86 1.38
N VAL A 424 0.56 20.67 0.13
CA VAL A 424 0.85 21.73 -0.83
C VAL A 424 -0.37 21.97 -1.71
N GLN A 425 -0.85 23.21 -1.72
CA GLN A 425 -1.93 23.64 -2.59
C GLN A 425 -1.42 23.88 -4.01
N ASN A 426 -0.34 24.64 -4.14
CA ASN A 426 0.27 24.92 -5.43
C ASN A 426 1.80 25.04 -5.32
N ALA A 427 2.50 24.87 -6.44
CA ALA A 427 3.93 25.09 -6.53
C ALA A 427 4.27 25.61 -7.92
N VAL A 428 5.23 26.54 -7.99
CA VAL A 428 5.79 27.03 -9.25
C VAL A 428 7.30 27.00 -9.17
N ALA A 429 7.94 26.68 -10.28
CA ALA A 429 9.38 26.68 -10.37
C ALA A 429 9.91 27.53 -11.53
N ARG A 430 11.15 28.00 -11.40
CA ARG A 430 11.88 28.78 -12.42
C ARG A 430 13.34 28.38 -12.44
N LEU A 431 13.93 28.38 -13.64
CA LEU A 431 15.36 28.24 -13.84
C LEU A 431 15.97 29.64 -13.94
N ARG A 432 16.85 30.01 -13.02
CA ARG A 432 17.51 31.30 -12.97
C ARG A 432 19.01 31.14 -13.20
N TRP A 433 19.55 31.87 -14.17
CA TRP A 433 20.99 31.98 -14.34
C TRP A 433 21.58 32.86 -13.24
N ASN A 434 22.52 32.34 -12.45
CA ASN A 434 23.16 33.09 -11.36
C ASN A 434 24.48 33.77 -11.77
N GLY A 435 24.89 33.62 -13.04
CA GLY A 435 26.17 34.09 -13.55
C GLY A 435 27.12 32.96 -13.96
N SER A 436 27.02 31.79 -13.33
CA SER A 436 27.94 30.66 -13.53
C SER A 436 27.23 29.36 -13.90
N TRP A 437 26.03 29.12 -13.35
CA TRP A 437 25.17 27.98 -13.68
C TRP A 437 23.69 28.33 -13.46
N TYR A 438 22.80 27.40 -13.79
CA TYR A 438 21.38 27.53 -13.51
C TYR A 438 21.04 27.03 -12.10
N GLU A 439 20.31 27.86 -11.37
CA GLU A 439 19.69 27.52 -10.09
C GLU A 439 18.17 27.38 -10.29
N VAL A 440 17.59 26.32 -9.73
CA VAL A 440 16.16 26.03 -9.77
C VAL A 440 15.53 26.64 -8.53
N TRP A 441 14.65 27.62 -8.72
CA TRP A 441 13.88 28.23 -7.65
C TRP A 441 12.50 27.62 -7.64
N VAL A 442 12.12 26.98 -6.54
CA VAL A 442 10.78 26.39 -6.34
C VAL A 442 10.09 27.17 -5.23
N ALA A 443 8.96 27.79 -5.57
CA ALA A 443 8.09 28.45 -4.62
C ALA A 443 6.90 27.53 -4.28
N VAL A 444 6.64 27.35 -2.99
CA VAL A 444 5.62 26.44 -2.47
C VAL A 444 4.53 27.21 -1.74
N ASP A 445 3.28 26.91 -2.07
CA ASP A 445 2.08 27.45 -1.45
C ASP A 445 1.30 26.31 -0.76
N THR A 446 0.99 26.46 0.52
CA THR A 446 0.40 25.41 1.36
C THR A 446 -1.06 25.69 1.67
N PHE A 447 -1.86 24.63 1.84
CA PHE A 447 -3.27 24.79 2.17
C PHE A 447 -3.47 25.50 3.52
N GLY A 448 -4.34 26.50 3.55
CA GLY A 448 -4.77 27.18 4.78
C GLY A 448 -3.67 27.88 5.57
N ARG A 449 -2.44 27.99 5.04
CA ARG A 449 -1.31 28.67 5.67
C ARG A 449 -0.60 29.53 4.64
N GLU A 450 -0.25 30.74 5.05
CA GLU A 450 0.40 31.68 4.14
C GLU A 450 1.89 31.38 3.92
N GLN A 451 2.52 30.72 4.91
CA GLN A 451 3.92 30.39 4.91
C GLN A 451 4.12 28.89 5.16
N ALA A 452 4.90 28.26 4.28
CA ALA A 452 5.31 26.87 4.44
C ALA A 452 6.30 26.75 5.61
N GLY A 453 6.15 25.72 6.45
CA GLY A 453 7.11 25.42 7.51
C GLY A 453 8.44 24.93 6.94
N GLN A 454 9.55 25.20 7.65
CA GLN A 454 10.90 24.85 7.16
C GLN A 454 11.07 23.34 6.94
N ASP A 455 10.53 22.51 7.84
CA ASP A 455 10.59 21.05 7.72
C ASP A 455 9.97 20.53 6.41
N LEU A 456 8.87 21.16 5.96
CA LEU A 456 8.23 20.81 4.69
C LEU A 456 9.11 21.23 3.51
N LEU A 457 9.69 22.44 3.55
CA LEU A 457 10.58 22.93 2.50
C LEU A 457 11.83 22.06 2.37
N ASP A 458 12.41 21.63 3.48
CA ASP A 458 13.58 20.75 3.51
C ASP A 458 13.23 19.34 3.00
N ALA A 459 12.06 18.81 3.37
CA ALA A 459 11.56 17.53 2.84
C ALA A 459 11.35 17.59 1.32
N ILE A 460 10.76 18.68 0.82
CA ILE A 460 10.60 18.91 -0.62
C ILE A 460 11.95 19.02 -1.31
N ALA A 461 12.89 19.79 -0.75
CA ALA A 461 14.23 19.97 -1.31
C ALA A 461 15.00 18.65 -1.40
N CYS A 462 15.00 17.87 -0.31
CA CYS A 462 15.62 16.55 -0.24
C CYS A 462 15.02 15.63 -1.32
N ARG A 463 13.69 15.65 -1.47
CA ARG A 463 13.01 14.81 -2.45
C ARG A 463 13.32 15.20 -3.89
N LEU A 464 13.25 16.49 -4.22
CA LEU A 464 13.59 17.01 -5.54
C LEU A 464 15.07 16.80 -5.89
N HIS A 465 15.96 16.68 -4.90
CA HIS A 465 17.38 16.39 -5.14
C HIS A 465 17.59 15.06 -5.89
N ARG A 466 16.69 14.08 -5.73
CA ARG A 466 16.72 12.82 -6.47
C ARG A 466 16.39 12.98 -7.96
N TYR A 467 15.56 13.98 -8.29
CA TYR A 467 15.04 14.20 -9.64
C TYR A 467 15.82 15.26 -10.43
N ARG A 468 16.58 16.11 -9.74
CA ARG A 468 17.24 17.26 -10.35
C ARG A 468 18.24 16.82 -11.43
N ARG A 469 18.39 17.68 -12.44
CA ARG A 469 19.51 17.58 -13.37
C ARG A 469 20.85 17.81 -12.64
N ILE A 470 21.84 16.97 -12.94
CA ILE A 470 23.22 17.16 -12.46
C ILE A 470 23.72 18.55 -12.90
N GLY A 471 24.34 19.27 -11.97
CA GLY A 471 24.85 20.64 -12.20
C GLY A 471 23.84 21.77 -11.98
N HIS A 472 22.59 21.47 -11.61
CA HIS A 472 21.63 22.49 -11.15
C HIS A 472 21.59 22.51 -9.62
N ASP A 473 21.66 23.71 -9.05
CA ASP A 473 21.36 23.94 -7.63
C ASP A 473 19.86 24.10 -7.43
N LEU A 474 19.37 23.75 -6.23
CA LEU A 474 17.94 23.77 -5.90
C LEU A 474 17.70 24.64 -4.68
N VAL A 475 16.80 25.62 -4.82
CA VAL A 475 16.35 26.47 -3.73
C VAL A 475 14.84 26.35 -3.63
N VAL A 476 14.37 25.79 -2.52
CA VAL A 476 12.94 25.66 -2.22
C VAL A 476 12.57 26.67 -1.14
N LYS A 477 11.57 27.51 -1.42
CA LYS A 477 11.10 28.56 -0.49
C LYS A 477 9.58 28.60 -0.47
N SER A 478 9.03 29.18 0.59
CA SER A 478 7.61 29.54 0.62
C SER A 478 7.30 30.60 -0.45
N ALA A 479 6.07 30.60 -0.94
CA ALA A 479 5.55 31.64 -1.84
C ALA A 479 5.82 33.05 -1.30
N GLN A 480 6.24 33.97 -2.17
CA GLN A 480 6.43 35.36 -1.79
C GLN A 480 5.07 36.06 -1.75
N ARG A 481 4.61 36.44 -0.55
CA ARG A 481 3.35 37.18 -0.39
C ARG A 481 3.58 38.67 -0.66
N VAL A 482 2.81 39.24 -1.58
CA VAL A 482 2.88 40.66 -1.94
C VAL A 482 1.70 41.40 -1.30
N PRO A 483 1.92 42.17 -0.22
CA PRO A 483 0.86 42.92 0.43
C PRO A 483 0.33 44.03 -0.49
N LEU A 484 -0.99 44.20 -0.50
CA LEU A 484 -1.68 45.14 -1.38
C LEU A 484 -2.21 46.35 -0.64
N ALA A 485 -2.19 47.52 -1.29
CA ALA A 485 -2.88 48.72 -0.83
C ALA A 485 -4.04 49.02 -1.78
N ILE A 486 -5.27 48.81 -1.31
CA ILE A 486 -6.49 48.99 -2.10
C ILE A 486 -7.40 50.02 -1.43
N ALA A 487 -7.88 51.00 -2.19
CA ALA A 487 -8.87 51.95 -1.74
C ALA A 487 -10.07 51.98 -2.71
N LEU A 488 -11.26 51.87 -2.15
CA LEU A 488 -12.52 51.86 -2.88
C LEU A 488 -13.39 53.02 -2.42
N ARG A 489 -13.91 53.79 -3.37
CA ARG A 489 -15.01 54.73 -3.16
C ARG A 489 -16.30 54.07 -3.60
N VAL A 490 -17.23 53.89 -2.67
CA VAL A 490 -18.47 53.14 -2.90
C VAL A 490 -19.66 54.04 -2.61
N CYS A 491 -20.54 54.22 -3.60
CA CYS A 491 -21.82 54.89 -3.40
C CYS A 491 -22.89 53.86 -3.02
N VAL A 492 -23.54 54.08 -1.88
CA VAL A 492 -24.60 53.23 -1.32
C VAL A 492 -25.96 53.76 -1.75
N ARG A 493 -26.88 52.86 -2.11
CA ARG A 493 -28.26 53.22 -2.46
C ARG A 493 -28.99 53.83 -1.26
N PRO A 494 -29.90 54.81 -1.45
CA PRO A 494 -30.52 55.57 -0.36
C PRO A 494 -31.32 54.74 0.66
N ASP A 495 -31.82 53.58 0.24
CA ASP A 495 -32.62 52.63 1.03
C ASP A 495 -31.78 51.71 1.94
N TYR A 496 -30.46 51.71 1.79
CA TYR A 496 -29.55 50.88 2.56
C TYR A 496 -28.74 51.69 3.58
N LEU A 497 -28.50 51.08 4.75
CA LEU A 497 -27.65 51.64 5.80
C LEU A 497 -26.17 51.48 5.43
N ARG A 498 -25.40 52.57 5.52
CA ARG A 498 -23.94 52.55 5.22
C ARG A 498 -23.18 51.49 6.02
N GLY A 499 -23.52 51.35 7.29
CA GLY A 499 -22.86 50.40 8.19
C GLY A 499 -23.03 48.94 7.75
N HIS A 500 -24.21 48.57 7.25
CA HIS A 500 -24.47 47.20 6.78
C HIS A 500 -23.70 46.90 5.49
N VAL A 501 -23.73 47.82 4.52
CA VAL A 501 -22.98 47.65 3.27
C VAL A 501 -21.47 47.60 3.54
N LYS A 502 -20.96 48.41 4.49
CA LYS A 502 -19.56 48.35 4.93
C LYS A 502 -19.21 46.97 5.46
N ALA A 503 -20.03 46.42 6.35
CA ALA A 503 -19.79 45.11 6.96
C ALA A 503 -19.78 43.99 5.90
N GLU A 504 -20.69 44.03 4.93
CA GLU A 504 -20.72 43.04 3.83
C GLU A 504 -19.52 43.17 2.89
N LEU A 505 -19.11 44.39 2.53
CA LEU A 505 -17.89 44.60 1.72
C LEU A 505 -16.63 44.08 2.45
N LEU A 506 -16.54 44.29 3.76
CA LEU A 506 -15.43 43.76 4.56
C LEU A 506 -15.44 42.24 4.63
N LYS A 507 -16.62 41.59 4.62
CA LYS A 507 -16.72 40.13 4.52
C LYS A 507 -16.26 39.63 3.15
N VAL A 508 -16.76 40.26 2.07
CA VAL A 508 -16.42 39.88 0.69
C VAL A 508 -14.93 40.01 0.44
N PHE A 509 -14.28 41.11 0.86
CA PHE A 509 -12.84 41.32 0.71
C PHE A 509 -12.01 40.80 1.89
N SER A 510 -12.53 39.88 2.69
CA SER A 510 -11.76 39.27 3.78
C SER A 510 -10.80 38.19 3.25
N ASN A 511 -9.84 37.83 4.11
CA ASN A 511 -8.99 36.65 3.94
C ASN A 511 -9.52 35.40 4.67
N LYS A 512 -10.80 35.42 5.11
CA LYS A 512 -11.40 34.37 5.96
C LYS A 512 -12.40 33.52 5.19
N ARG A 513 -12.61 32.30 5.67
CA ARG A 513 -13.76 31.48 5.27
C ARG A 513 -15.02 32.06 5.93
N LEU A 514 -16.04 32.32 5.13
CA LEU A 514 -17.32 32.86 5.56
C LEU A 514 -18.20 31.74 6.14
N PRO A 515 -19.22 32.06 6.96
CA PRO A 515 -20.11 31.07 7.58
C PRO A 515 -20.91 30.20 6.61
N ASP A 516 -20.99 30.60 5.34
CA ASP A 516 -21.69 29.91 4.25
C ASP A 516 -20.73 29.05 3.39
N ASP A 517 -19.56 28.71 3.93
CA ASP A 517 -18.45 28.01 3.26
C ASP A 517 -17.85 28.73 2.04
N ARG A 518 -18.29 29.95 1.71
CA ARG A 518 -17.63 30.76 0.69
C ARG A 518 -16.31 31.31 1.21
N LEU A 519 -15.34 31.42 0.31
CA LEU A 519 -14.06 32.04 0.62
C LEU A 519 -14.16 33.56 0.37
N GLY A 520 -13.58 34.36 1.27
CA GLY A 520 -13.35 35.76 1.00
C GLY A 520 -12.45 35.95 -0.23
N PHE A 521 -12.56 37.09 -0.90
CA PHE A 521 -11.86 37.38 -2.16
C PHE A 521 -10.34 37.25 -2.01
N PHE A 522 -9.78 37.64 -0.85
CA PHE A 522 -8.34 37.56 -0.55
C PHE A 522 -7.98 36.37 0.35
N HIS A 523 -8.84 35.36 0.46
CA HIS A 523 -8.50 34.11 1.14
C HIS A 523 -7.32 33.44 0.43
N ALA A 524 -6.40 32.84 1.19
CA ALA A 524 -5.20 32.19 0.65
C ALA A 524 -5.54 31.20 -0.48
N ASP A 525 -6.55 30.36 -0.27
CA ASP A 525 -6.95 29.36 -1.27
C ASP A 525 -7.59 29.93 -2.56
N ASN A 526 -7.96 31.22 -2.60
CA ASN A 526 -8.56 31.89 -3.78
C ASN A 526 -7.51 32.66 -4.61
N LEU A 527 -6.26 32.71 -4.15
CA LEU A 527 -5.16 33.42 -4.79
C LEU A 527 -4.08 32.41 -5.17
N THR A 528 -3.43 32.61 -6.32
CA THR A 528 -2.35 31.71 -6.73
C THR A 528 -1.19 32.47 -7.39
N PHE A 529 -0.13 31.73 -7.73
CA PHE A 529 1.11 32.28 -8.27
C PHE A 529 0.92 33.02 -9.58
N GLY A 530 1.48 34.23 -9.66
CA GLY A 530 1.48 35.02 -10.91
C GLY A 530 0.11 35.46 -11.39
N ASP A 531 -0.94 35.29 -10.57
CA ASP A 531 -2.27 35.82 -10.87
C ASP A 531 -2.27 37.32 -10.64
N ASP A 532 -2.33 38.08 -11.72
CA ASP A 532 -2.50 39.52 -11.66
C ASP A 532 -3.81 39.90 -10.95
N VAL A 533 -3.77 41.00 -10.20
CA VAL A 533 -4.96 41.51 -9.50
C VAL A 533 -5.71 42.45 -10.44
N TYR A 534 -6.75 41.93 -11.08
CA TYR A 534 -7.58 42.66 -12.02
C TYR A 534 -8.54 43.63 -11.32
N LEU A 535 -8.51 44.89 -11.74
CA LEU A 535 -9.41 45.94 -11.24
C LEU A 535 -10.88 45.57 -11.49
N SER A 536 -11.18 44.97 -12.65
CA SER A 536 -12.53 44.53 -13.01
C SER A 536 -13.11 43.48 -12.06
N LYS A 537 -12.29 42.54 -11.57
CA LYS A 537 -12.71 41.52 -10.59
C LYS A 537 -13.06 42.16 -9.24
N ILE A 538 -12.27 43.13 -8.80
CA ILE A 538 -12.54 43.89 -7.56
C ILE A 538 -13.84 44.68 -7.70
N VAL A 539 -14.02 45.41 -8.80
CA VAL A 539 -15.26 46.17 -9.06
C VAL A 539 -16.47 45.23 -9.11
N ALA A 540 -16.38 44.11 -9.82
CA ALA A 540 -17.48 43.14 -9.90
C ALA A 540 -17.83 42.54 -8.54
N ALA A 541 -16.84 42.16 -7.73
CA ALA A 541 -17.05 41.63 -6.38
C ALA A 541 -17.74 42.65 -5.46
N ALA A 542 -17.32 43.91 -5.51
CA ALA A 542 -17.94 44.99 -4.75
C ALA A 542 -19.36 45.30 -5.24
N GLN A 543 -19.58 45.32 -6.56
CA GLN A 543 -20.87 45.66 -7.17
C GLN A 543 -21.93 44.56 -6.99
N ALA A 544 -21.50 43.32 -6.74
CA ALA A 544 -22.39 42.21 -6.40
C ALA A 544 -23.01 42.32 -4.99
N VAL A 545 -22.47 43.20 -4.12
CA VAL A 545 -23.02 43.43 -2.78
C VAL A 545 -24.34 44.21 -2.88
N GLN A 546 -25.40 43.68 -2.26
CA GLN A 546 -26.68 44.36 -2.22
C GLN A 546 -26.58 45.74 -1.56
N GLY A 547 -27.20 46.74 -2.19
CA GLY A 547 -27.15 48.14 -1.72
C GLY A 547 -26.00 48.97 -2.30
N VAL A 548 -25.09 48.38 -3.09
CA VAL A 548 -24.09 49.15 -3.84
C VAL A 548 -24.71 49.74 -5.11
N GLN A 549 -24.52 51.04 -5.33
CA GLN A 549 -24.94 51.77 -6.53
C GLN A 549 -23.80 51.89 -7.55
N SER A 550 -22.61 52.28 -7.10
CA SER A 550 -21.41 52.40 -7.92
C SER A 550 -20.15 52.20 -7.10
N VAL A 551 -19.08 51.75 -7.74
CA VAL A 551 -17.77 51.51 -7.13
C VAL A 551 -16.70 52.14 -8.02
N GLU A 552 -15.80 52.89 -7.41
CA GLU A 552 -14.62 53.47 -8.04
C GLU A 552 -13.39 53.01 -7.24
N VAL A 553 -12.41 52.40 -7.93
CA VAL A 553 -11.14 52.01 -7.31
C VAL A 553 -10.23 53.24 -7.34
N THR A 554 -9.96 53.83 -6.17
CA THR A 554 -9.14 55.03 -6.03
C THR A 554 -7.67 54.72 -5.77
N GLN A 555 -7.35 53.50 -5.33
CA GLN A 555 -5.98 53.01 -5.16
C GLN A 555 -5.93 51.51 -5.45
N LEU A 556 -4.95 51.09 -6.26
CA LEU A 556 -4.61 49.69 -6.51
C LEU A 556 -3.10 49.64 -6.77
N GLN A 557 -2.33 49.21 -5.78
CA GLN A 557 -0.86 49.14 -5.89
C GLN A 557 -0.29 48.16 -4.85
N ARG A 558 1.00 47.83 -4.97
CA ARG A 558 1.76 47.13 -3.92
C ARG A 558 1.88 48.02 -2.68
N PHE A 559 1.72 47.44 -1.50
CA PHE A 559 1.84 48.17 -0.25
C PHE A 559 3.29 48.63 -0.05
N GLY A 560 3.48 49.92 0.23
CA GLY A 560 4.81 50.52 0.42
C GLY A 560 5.53 50.95 -0.87
N GLU A 561 4.96 50.68 -2.05
CA GLU A 561 5.51 51.12 -3.33
C GLU A 561 4.75 52.33 -3.90
N LEU A 562 5.36 53.03 -4.86
CA LEU A 562 4.73 54.15 -5.56
C LEU A 562 3.78 53.63 -6.65
N LYS A 563 2.78 54.46 -7.00
CA LYS A 563 1.86 54.19 -8.11
C LYS A 563 2.63 53.95 -9.42
N ASN A 564 2.18 52.96 -10.19
CA ASN A 564 2.77 52.58 -11.48
C ASN A 564 1.68 52.29 -12.53
N ASN A 565 0.72 53.21 -12.66
CA ASN A 565 -0.37 53.21 -13.65
C ASN A 565 -1.27 51.95 -13.65
N GLU A 566 -1.37 51.24 -12.52
CA GLU A 566 -2.14 49.99 -12.42
C GLU A 566 -3.64 50.21 -12.62
N ILE A 567 -4.17 51.35 -12.18
CA ILE A 567 -5.58 51.73 -12.40
C ILE A 567 -5.84 52.00 -13.89
N GLU A 568 -4.92 52.69 -14.58
CA GLU A 568 -5.04 53.01 -16.00
C GLU A 568 -4.96 51.75 -16.86
N ASN A 569 -4.09 50.82 -16.49
CA ASN A 569 -3.93 49.52 -17.14
C ASN A 569 -5.03 48.52 -16.74
N GLY A 570 -5.78 48.79 -15.66
CA GLY A 570 -6.85 47.93 -15.15
C GLY A 570 -6.37 46.64 -14.45
N LEU A 571 -5.08 46.51 -14.16
CA LEU A 571 -4.50 45.36 -13.46
C LEU A 571 -3.23 45.74 -12.69
N LEU A 572 -2.98 45.05 -11.59
CA LEU A 572 -1.72 45.07 -10.84
C LEU A 572 -0.93 43.79 -11.16
N PRO A 573 0.24 43.88 -11.81
CA PRO A 573 1.00 42.71 -12.20
C PRO A 573 1.75 42.07 -11.03
N LEU A 574 1.70 40.74 -10.93
CA LEU A 574 2.47 39.95 -9.99
C LEU A 574 3.52 39.10 -10.68
N GLY A 575 4.66 38.90 -10.01
CA GLY A 575 5.72 38.02 -10.48
C GLY A 575 5.29 36.55 -10.40
N SER A 576 5.92 35.69 -11.19
CA SER A 576 5.51 34.28 -11.27
C SER A 576 5.73 33.45 -9.99
N LEU A 577 6.47 33.97 -9.01
CA LEU A 577 6.68 33.35 -7.70
C LEU A 577 5.96 34.10 -6.57
N GLU A 578 5.16 35.11 -6.94
CA GLU A 578 4.45 35.99 -6.02
C GLU A 578 2.97 35.64 -5.95
N ILE A 579 2.37 35.80 -4.76
CA ILE A 579 0.94 35.67 -4.51
C ILE A 579 0.46 36.93 -3.80
N ALA A 580 -0.66 37.50 -4.25
CA ALA A 580 -1.29 38.64 -3.59
C ALA A 580 -1.60 38.36 -2.10
N ARG A 581 -1.56 39.40 -1.27
CA ARG A 581 -2.00 39.33 0.12
C ARG A 581 -2.73 40.61 0.53
N LEU A 582 -3.88 40.44 1.18
CA LEU A 582 -4.59 41.54 1.82
C LEU A 582 -5.36 41.00 3.04
N ASP A 583 -4.81 41.26 4.22
CA ASP A 583 -5.43 40.80 5.48
C ASP A 583 -6.36 41.84 6.11
N ASN A 584 -6.06 43.12 5.88
CA ASN A 584 -6.75 44.25 6.47
C ASN A 584 -6.81 44.19 8.02
N ASP A 585 -5.77 43.65 8.66
CA ASP A 585 -5.62 43.60 10.11
C ASP A 585 -4.98 44.90 10.63
N PRO A 586 -5.64 45.65 11.52
CA PRO A 586 -5.07 46.86 12.13
C PRO A 586 -3.78 46.62 12.92
N ASN A 587 -3.56 45.40 13.43
CA ASN A 587 -2.35 45.06 14.18
C ASN A 587 -1.14 44.81 13.27
N PHE A 588 -1.39 44.43 12.01
CA PHE A 588 -0.37 44.09 11.02
C PHE A 588 -0.69 44.77 9.67
N PRO A 589 -0.70 46.10 9.60
CA PRO A 589 -1.06 46.84 8.39
C PRO A 589 -0.12 46.56 7.21
N GLU A 590 1.10 46.10 7.47
CA GLU A 590 2.08 45.67 6.48
C GLU A 590 1.64 44.46 5.66
N ASN A 591 0.65 43.70 6.12
CA ASN A 591 0.08 42.54 5.40
C ASN A 591 -1.02 42.91 4.40
N GLY A 592 -1.11 44.20 4.06
CA GLY A 592 -2.05 44.74 3.09
C GLY A 592 -3.25 45.41 3.75
N LYS A 593 -3.74 46.46 3.10
CA LYS A 593 -4.70 47.40 3.65
C LYS A 593 -5.83 47.67 2.66
N LEU A 594 -7.07 47.58 3.15
CA LEU A 594 -8.26 47.97 2.42
C LEU A 594 -8.89 49.22 3.05
N VAL A 595 -9.06 50.28 2.25
CA VAL A 595 -9.73 51.51 2.67
C VAL A 595 -11.06 51.65 1.92
N LEU A 596 -12.15 51.84 2.65
CA LEU A 596 -13.49 52.01 2.09
C LEU A 596 -14.01 53.44 2.39
N ASP A 597 -14.16 54.27 1.36
CA ASP A 597 -14.86 55.58 1.39
C ASP A 597 -16.31 55.39 0.94
N LEU A 598 -17.25 55.37 1.90
CA LEU A 598 -18.67 55.16 1.64
C LEU A 598 -19.43 56.48 1.53
N ARG A 599 -20.12 56.70 0.40
CA ARG A 599 -20.97 57.87 0.13
C ARG A 599 -22.42 57.45 -0.14
N GLY A 600 -23.37 58.39 -0.15
CA GLY A 600 -24.79 58.08 -0.37
C GLY A 600 -25.44 57.37 0.82
N GLY A 601 -26.48 56.56 0.63
CA GLY A 601 -27.14 55.79 1.69
C GLY A 601 -27.80 56.59 2.81
N ARG A 602 -28.44 55.86 3.73
CA ARG A 602 -28.94 56.35 5.02
C ARG A 602 -27.90 56.09 6.11
#